data_AF-A0A7C1QSQ5-F1
#
_entry.id   AF-A0A7C1QSQ5-F1
#
_cell.length_a   1.000
_cell.length_b   1.000
_cell.length_c   1.000
_cell.angle_alpha   90.00
_cell.angle_beta   90.00
_cell.angle_gamma   90.00
#
_symmetry.space_group_name_H-M   'P 1'
#
loop_
_entity.id
_entity.type
_entity.pdbx_description
1 polymer ?
#
loop_
_entity_poly.entity_id
_entity_poly.type
_entity_poly.pdbx_seq_one_letter_code
_entity_poly.pdbx_strand_id
1 'polypeptide(L)'
;MEEIEILSWLTLDALKNAAKVAETVGNLQTGHSKSIFCMIEDDYLELFYSDTGSNFLRRYENKDEYDDALEKRKKEEGEAPFEEDQGYEDAFEDEVKEEIREREDDSEKH
;
A
#
# COMPACT_ATOMS: atom_id res chain seq x y z
N MET A 1 10.04 -3.48 16.36
CA MET A 1 9.64 -3.31 14.94
C MET A 1 9.84 -4.58 14.12
N GLU A 2 8.86 -4.88 13.27
CA GLU A 2 8.94 -5.90 12.21
C GLU A 2 8.80 -5.26 10.83
N GLU A 3 9.49 -5.79 9.81
CA GLU A 3 9.47 -5.28 8.44
C GLU A 3 9.27 -6.43 7.44
N ILE A 4 8.40 -6.20 6.46
CA ILE A 4 8.08 -7.14 5.39
C ILE A 4 8.30 -6.43 4.06
N GLU A 5 9.16 -6.99 3.23
CA GLU A 5 9.35 -6.52 1.86
C GLU A 5 8.15 -6.88 0.99
N ILE A 6 7.61 -5.89 0.29
CA ILE A 6 6.45 -6.03 -0.59
C ILE A 6 6.85 -5.62 -2.01
N LEU A 7 6.81 -6.58 -2.93
CA LEU A 7 7.17 -6.34 -4.33
C LEU A 7 6.04 -5.69 -5.14
N SER A 8 4.81 -5.71 -4.64
CA SER A 8 3.60 -5.26 -5.36
C SER A 8 2.99 -4.03 -4.71
N TRP A 9 2.86 -2.94 -5.47
CA TRP A 9 2.12 -1.74 -5.02
C TRP A 9 0.65 -2.04 -4.73
N LEU A 10 0.03 -2.93 -5.52
CA LEU A 10 -1.36 -3.34 -5.31
C LEU A 10 -1.59 -3.94 -3.92
N THR A 11 -0.60 -4.67 -3.38
CA THR A 11 -0.69 -5.21 -2.02
C THR A 11 -0.67 -4.11 -0.97
N LEU A 12 0.16 -3.08 -1.15
CA LEU A 12 0.19 -1.94 -0.24
C LEU A 12 -1.08 -1.08 -0.37
N ASP A 13 -1.62 -0.91 -1.58
CA ASP A 13 -2.86 -0.18 -1.80
C ASP A 13 -4.06 -0.90 -1.16
N ALA A 14 -4.13 -2.23 -1.25
CA ALA A 14 -5.14 -3.01 -0.55
C ALA A 14 -5.06 -2.81 0.98
N LEU A 15 -3.84 -2.78 1.55
CA LEU A 15 -3.63 -2.49 2.96
C LEU A 15 -4.01 -1.07 3.33
N LYS A 16 -3.63 -0.08 2.51
CA LYS A 16 -3.99 1.33 2.67
C LYS A 16 -5.51 1.52 2.69
N ASN A 17 -6.23 0.85 1.79
CA ASN A 17 -7.70 0.92 1.70
C ASN A 17 -8.40 0.26 2.91
N ALA A 18 -7.79 -0.78 3.49
CA ALA A 18 -8.28 -1.41 4.71
C ALA A 18 -7.88 -0.65 6.00
N ALA A 19 -6.86 0.20 5.92
CA ALA A 19 -6.30 0.90 7.07
C ALA A 19 -6.87 2.31 7.26
N LYS A 20 -6.82 2.79 8.50
CA LYS A 20 -7.05 4.19 8.81
C LYS A 20 -5.76 4.97 8.59
N VAL A 21 -5.66 5.66 7.46
CA VAL A 21 -4.53 6.55 7.16
C VAL A 21 -4.51 7.70 8.15
N ALA A 22 -3.38 7.89 8.82
CA ALA A 22 -3.15 8.98 9.75
C ALA A 22 -2.38 10.11 9.09
N GLU A 23 -1.29 9.77 8.38
CA GLU A 23 -0.45 10.76 7.72
C GLU A 23 0.29 10.17 6.54
N THR A 24 0.77 11.04 5.65
CA THR A 24 1.57 10.68 4.48
C THR A 24 2.78 11.59 4.42
N VAL A 25 3.95 11.02 4.20
CA VAL A 25 5.24 11.73 4.19
C VAL A 25 6.00 11.37 2.91
N GLY A 26 6.61 12.37 2.29
CA GLY A 26 7.28 12.21 1.00
C GLY A 26 6.33 12.22 -0.19
N ASN A 27 6.90 12.13 -1.38
CA ASN A 27 6.17 12.18 -2.65
C ASN A 27 6.93 11.36 -3.71
N LEU A 28 6.28 10.33 -4.26
CA LEU A 28 6.87 9.49 -5.31
C LEU A 28 7.33 10.28 -6.54
N GLN A 29 6.63 11.38 -6.86
CA GLN A 29 6.92 12.17 -8.06
C GLN A 29 8.17 13.05 -7.93
N THR A 30 8.48 13.53 -6.72
CA THR A 30 9.60 14.47 -6.50
C THR A 30 10.73 13.89 -5.66
N GLY A 31 10.42 12.93 -4.78
CA GLY A 31 11.36 12.30 -3.83
C GLY A 31 11.57 10.80 -4.07
N HIS A 32 10.99 10.22 -5.13
CA HIS A 32 11.09 8.79 -5.49
C HIS A 32 10.61 7.80 -4.42
N SER A 33 10.10 8.29 -3.28
CA SER A 33 9.59 7.50 -2.19
C SER A 33 8.44 8.19 -1.47
N LYS A 34 7.57 7.40 -0.85
CA LYS A 34 6.40 7.87 -0.08
C LYS A 34 6.12 6.92 1.06
N SER A 35 6.08 7.42 2.29
CA SER A 35 5.63 6.68 3.48
C SER A 35 4.18 7.05 3.78
N ILE A 36 3.30 6.07 3.91
CA ILE A 36 1.94 6.24 4.42
C ILE A 36 1.88 5.61 5.80
N PHE A 37 1.63 6.43 6.80
CA PHE A 37 1.49 6.02 8.18
C PHE A 37 0.00 5.79 8.47
N CYS A 38 -0.34 4.58 8.88
CA CYS A 38 -1.72 4.15 9.07
C CYS A 38 -1.87 3.19 10.25
N MET A 39 -3.11 2.93 10.65
CA MET A 39 -3.44 1.96 11.69
C MET A 39 -4.48 0.96 11.16
N ILE A 40 -4.26 -0.32 11.43
CA ILE A 40 -5.27 -1.37 11.24
C ILE A 40 -5.59 -1.92 12.63
N GLU A 41 -6.84 -1.75 13.06
CA GLU A 41 -7.26 -2.09 14.43
C GLU A 41 -6.35 -1.41 15.48
N ASP A 42 -5.52 -2.17 16.18
CA ASP A 42 -4.57 -1.71 17.19
C ASP A 42 -3.09 -1.74 16.71
N ASP A 43 -2.83 -2.18 15.48
CA ASP A 43 -1.50 -2.24 14.89
C ASP A 43 -1.11 -0.92 14.20
N TYR A 44 0.05 -0.39 14.56
CA TYR A 44 0.66 0.81 13.97
C TYR A 44 1.55 0.42 12.79
N LEU A 45 1.26 0.95 11.61
CA LEU A 45 1.89 0.53 10.35
C LEU A 45 2.46 1.71 9.54
N GLU A 46 3.61 1.49 8.90
CA GLU A 46 4.16 2.33 7.82
C GLU A 46 4.14 1.52 6.52
N LEU A 47 3.42 2.01 5.52
CA LEU A 47 3.44 1.53 4.14
C LEU A 47 4.41 2.40 3.35
N PHE A 48 5.59 1.88 3.03
CA PHE A 48 6.57 2.61 2.24
C PHE A 48 6.54 2.17 0.79
N TYR A 49 6.31 3.14 -0.08
CA TYR A 49 6.34 3.01 -1.52
C TYR A 49 7.64 3.59 -2.04
N SER A 50 8.27 2.90 -3.00
CA SER A 50 9.46 3.37 -3.69
C SER A 50 9.34 3.10 -5.17
N ASP A 51 9.74 4.08 -6.00
CA ASP A 51 9.79 3.95 -7.46
C ASP A 51 11.11 3.31 -7.93
N THR A 52 12.14 3.34 -7.08
CA THR A 52 13.51 2.92 -7.44
C THR A 52 14.02 1.71 -6.64
N GLY A 53 13.27 1.26 -5.63
CA GLY A 53 13.63 0.16 -4.77
C GLY A 53 12.42 -0.67 -4.35
N SER A 54 12.64 -1.64 -3.47
CA SER A 54 11.55 -2.45 -2.93
C SER A 54 10.66 -1.64 -2.00
N ASN A 55 9.37 -1.98 -2.00
CA ASN A 55 8.41 -1.42 -1.05
C ASN A 55 8.44 -2.23 0.23
N PHE A 56 7.94 -1.66 1.32
CA PHE A 56 7.87 -2.38 2.58
C PHE A 56 6.64 -2.01 3.40
N LEU A 57 6.14 -3.01 4.11
CA LEU A 57 5.22 -2.85 5.22
C LEU A 57 6.04 -2.97 6.50
N ARG A 58 5.95 -1.96 7.35
CA ARG A 58 6.61 -1.95 8.64
C ARG A 58 5.58 -1.84 9.75
N ARG A 59 5.75 -2.64 10.79
CA ARG A 59 4.92 -2.63 11.99
C ARG A 59 5.70 -2.16 13.20
N TYR A 60 5.10 -1.25 13.94
CA TYR A 60 5.65 -0.71 15.18
C TYR A 60 5.00 -1.40 16.38
N GLU A 61 5.79 -1.61 17.43
CA GLU A 61 5.30 -2.33 18.62
C GLU A 61 4.43 -1.45 19.50
N ASN A 62 4.60 -0.13 19.41
CA ASN A 62 3.89 0.84 20.22
C ASN A 62 3.83 2.19 19.49
N LYS A 63 2.97 3.06 20.04
CA LYS A 63 2.73 4.39 19.49
C LYS A 63 3.97 5.28 19.54
N ASP A 64 4.78 5.20 20.59
CA ASP A 64 5.97 6.03 20.74
C ASP A 64 6.97 5.76 19.59
N GLU A 65 7.21 4.49 19.26
CA GLU A 65 8.07 4.09 18.14
C GLU A 65 7.52 4.56 16.78
N TYR A 66 6.19 4.52 16.62
CA TYR A 66 5.49 5.00 15.41
C TYR A 66 5.63 6.52 15.25
N ASP A 67 5.36 7.28 16.30
CA ASP A 67 5.44 8.75 16.30
C ASP A 67 6.88 9.22 16.06
N ASP A 68 7.87 8.57 16.69
CA ASP A 68 9.30 8.84 16.46
C ASP A 68 9.70 8.61 15.00
N ALA A 69 9.22 7.52 14.39
CA ALA A 69 9.51 7.21 13.00
C ALA A 69 8.85 8.20 12.04
N LEU A 70 7.60 8.60 12.33
CA LEU A 70 6.87 9.61 11.58
C LEU A 70 7.61 10.96 11.58
N GLU A 71 8.03 11.43 12.76
CA GLU A 71 8.82 12.65 12.89
C GLU A 71 10.16 12.56 12.14
N LYS A 72 10.83 11.41 12.23
CA LYS A 72 12.10 11.20 11.53
C LYS A 72 11.91 11.31 10.03
N ARG A 73 10.88 10.66 9.46
CA ARG A 73 10.58 10.75 8.03
C ARG A 73 10.27 12.17 7.59
N LYS A 74 9.51 12.92 8.40
CA LYS A 74 9.25 14.33 8.12
C LYS A 74 10.51 15.19 8.06
N LYS A 75 11.50 14.90 8.91
CA LYS A 75 12.79 15.60 8.92
C LYS A 75 13.65 15.24 7.70
N GLU A 76 13.55 14.00 7.21
CA GLU A 76 14.33 13.49 6.08
C GLU A 76 13.74 13.88 4.71
N GLU A 77 12.44 13.69 4.51
CA GLU A 77 11.75 13.88 3.22
C GLU A 77 10.96 15.19 3.13
N GLY A 78 10.75 15.89 4.25
CA GLY A 78 9.86 17.04 4.36
C GLY A 78 8.40 16.65 4.59
N GLU A 79 7.61 17.55 5.20
CA GLU A 79 6.16 17.38 5.33
C GLU A 79 5.49 17.56 3.96
N ALA A 80 4.98 16.46 3.39
CA ALA A 80 4.05 16.55 2.27
C ALA A 80 2.62 16.63 2.84
N PRO A 81 1.81 17.65 2.49
CA PRO A 81 0.41 17.67 2.88
C PRO A 81 -0.28 16.41 2.35
N PHE A 82 -1.04 15.74 3.20
CA PHE A 82 -1.94 14.66 2.77
C PHE A 82 -2.94 15.23 1.77
N GLU A 83 -2.77 14.89 0.49
CA GLU A 83 -3.85 15.01 -0.49
C GLU A 83 -4.72 13.76 -0.34
N GLU A 84 -6.00 13.98 -0.01
CA GLU A 84 -7.03 12.94 -0.07
C GLU A 84 -7.01 12.37 -1.48
N ASP A 85 -6.44 11.18 -1.62
CA ASP A 85 -6.38 10.44 -2.87
C ASP A 85 -7.83 10.21 -3.31
N GLN A 86 -8.29 11.00 -4.27
CA GLN A 86 -9.57 10.77 -4.95
C GLN A 86 -9.43 9.40 -5.58
N GLY A 87 -10.02 8.41 -4.90
CA GLY A 87 -9.81 6.99 -5.17
C GLY A 87 -9.73 6.75 -6.66
N TYR A 88 -8.61 6.15 -7.08
CA TYR A 88 -8.59 5.43 -8.34
C TYR A 88 -9.77 4.44 -8.25
N GLU A 89 -10.87 4.78 -8.93
CA GLU A 89 -11.94 3.82 -9.20
C GLU A 89 -11.26 2.65 -9.87
N ASP A 90 -11.30 1.51 -9.18
CA ASP A 90 -10.79 0.24 -9.65
C ASP A 90 -11.49 -0.13 -10.96
N ALA A 91 -10.91 0.29 -12.08
CA ALA A 91 -11.36 -0.05 -13.42
C ALA A 91 -10.96 -1.49 -13.82
N PHE A 92 -10.61 -2.35 -12.85
CA PHE A 92 -10.21 -3.74 -13.10
C PHE A 92 -11.17 -4.78 -12.49
N GLU A 93 -12.34 -4.39 -11.98
CA GLU A 93 -13.30 -5.39 -11.45
C GLU A 93 -14.04 -6.19 -12.56
N ASP A 94 -13.90 -5.85 -13.85
CA ASP A 94 -14.65 -6.50 -14.94
C ASP A 94 -13.86 -7.46 -15.86
N GLU A 95 -12.52 -7.56 -15.76
CA GLU A 95 -11.71 -8.37 -16.71
C GLU A 95 -11.14 -9.67 -16.13
N VAL A 96 -11.78 -10.26 -15.11
CA VAL A 96 -11.34 -11.57 -14.54
C VAL A 96 -12.45 -12.62 -14.48
N LYS A 97 -13.57 -12.45 -15.19
CA LYS A 97 -14.69 -13.42 -15.17
C LYS A 97 -14.99 -14.17 -16.47
N GLU A 98 -14.40 -13.80 -17.61
CA GLU A 98 -14.75 -14.40 -18.91
C GLU A 98 -13.69 -15.37 -19.48
N GLU A 99 -12.56 -15.62 -18.80
CA GLU A 99 -11.50 -16.53 -19.32
C GLU A 99 -11.32 -17.84 -18.53
N ILE A 100 -12.39 -18.37 -17.91
CA ILE A 100 -12.39 -19.75 -17.34
C ILE A 100 -13.70 -20.50 -17.67
N ARG A 101 -14.34 -20.23 -18.82
CA ARG A 101 -15.57 -20.96 -19.23
C ARG A 101 -15.54 -21.67 -20.57
N GLU A 102 -14.44 -21.65 -21.32
CA GLU A 102 -14.38 -22.29 -22.65
C GLU A 102 -13.30 -23.36 -22.79
N ARG A 103 -13.07 -24.18 -21.76
CA ARG A 103 -12.09 -25.29 -21.92
C ARG A 103 -12.41 -26.60 -21.21
N GLU A 104 -13.69 -27.00 -21.10
CA GLU A 104 -14.03 -28.37 -20.67
C GLU A 104 -15.34 -28.93 -21.28
N ASP A 105 -15.61 -28.78 -22.58
CA ASP A 105 -16.68 -29.62 -23.19
C ASP A 105 -16.54 -29.87 -24.70
N ASP A 106 -15.39 -30.44 -25.11
CA ASP A 106 -15.28 -31.12 -26.42
C ASP A 106 -14.85 -32.59 -26.25
N SER A 107 -15.41 -33.24 -25.23
CA SER A 107 -15.25 -34.67 -25.03
C SER A 107 -16.55 -35.30 -24.57
N GLU A 108 -17.52 -35.44 -25.47
CA GLU A 108 -18.25 -36.70 -25.68
C GLU A 108 -19.29 -36.64 -26.82
N LYS A 109 -18.96 -37.30 -27.93
CA LYS A 109 -19.80 -38.24 -28.70
C LYS A 109 -21.31 -37.95 -28.83
N HIS A 110 -21.80 -37.67 -30.04
CA HIS A 110 -22.51 -38.65 -30.90
C HIS A 110 -22.76 -38.09 -32.31
#